data_AF-A0A955JCH6-F1
#
_entry.id   AF-A0A955JCH6-F1
#
_cell.length_a   1.000
_cell.length_b   1.000
_cell.length_c   1.000
_cell.angle_alpha   90.00
_cell.angle_beta   90.00
_cell.angle_gamma   90.00
#
_symmetry.space_group_name_H-M   'P 1'
#
loop_
_entity.id
_entity.type
_entity.pdbx_description
1 polymer ?
#
loop_
_entity_poly.entity_id
_entity_poly.type
_entity_poly.pdbx_seq_one_letter_code
_entity_poly.pdbx_strand_id
1 'polypeptide(L)'
;DAALELVPKSAPMLARRAQILARLRRFEESKSALDQAKVASESDEVELSLAWYYYSQGNAEEAVNRLRSVARSLDQRDESPVARYARTWSEAIGENLAMEVWEDHFNRVASGRDLLRGWKEHAPASGVSINLLQNRVAFAGTQRQTGTPSSIIQQRSAKAFVSFEAALSCRPRDEYTAGVAALRFTGRRGEQNPFVDPFSDAVATDGLLVAKTPEGRIAYRLIERNELGRWQSIEGLRWPDPQDGKPQAQNLGLAIEDAKKGTWRILFGGQPVGEPIEVKGLGRSSRDLQLWVFTQAEIDKRIDLGVDDVRIVTRND
;
A
#
# COMPACT_ATOMS: atom_id res chain seq x y z
N ASP A 1 -1.86 30.45 -27.75
CA ASP A 1 -1.19 31.66 -28.24
C ASP A 1 -1.99 32.38 -29.32
N ALA A 2 -2.29 31.79 -30.48
CA ALA A 2 -3.16 32.43 -31.49
C ALA A 2 -4.52 32.94 -30.95
N ALA A 3 -5.18 32.19 -30.06
CA ALA A 3 -6.41 32.64 -29.40
C ALA A 3 -6.20 33.85 -28.46
N LEU A 4 -5.02 33.97 -27.84
CA LEU A 4 -4.65 35.10 -26.99
C LEU A 4 -4.23 36.32 -27.80
N GLU A 5 -3.79 36.17 -29.06
CA GLU A 5 -3.58 37.33 -29.94
C GLU A 5 -4.90 38.04 -30.25
N LEU A 6 -5.98 37.26 -30.42
CA LEU A 6 -7.32 37.78 -30.66
C LEU A 6 -7.98 38.32 -29.39
N VAL A 7 -7.75 37.67 -28.23
CA VAL A 7 -8.31 38.09 -26.93
C VAL A 7 -7.23 38.05 -25.84
N PRO A 8 -6.35 39.06 -25.75
CA PRO A 8 -5.15 39.02 -24.89
C PRO A 8 -5.41 38.93 -23.39
N LYS A 9 -6.59 39.35 -22.93
CA LYS A 9 -6.98 39.37 -21.52
C LYS A 9 -8.01 38.28 -21.17
N SER A 10 -8.13 37.24 -22.00
CA SER A 10 -9.05 36.13 -21.70
C SER A 10 -8.49 35.28 -20.55
N ALA A 11 -9.07 35.43 -19.36
CA ALA A 11 -8.65 34.68 -18.18
C ALA A 11 -8.69 33.14 -18.38
N PRO A 12 -9.73 32.53 -18.98
CA PRO A 12 -9.74 31.09 -19.27
C PRO A 12 -8.59 30.66 -20.19
N MET A 13 -8.28 31.45 -21.23
CA MET A 13 -7.20 31.12 -22.18
C MET A 13 -5.81 31.26 -21.53
N LEU A 14 -5.63 32.26 -20.67
CA LEU A 14 -4.40 32.45 -19.90
C LEU A 14 -4.22 31.32 -18.87
N ALA A 15 -5.28 30.91 -18.18
CA ALA A 15 -5.27 29.79 -17.25
C ALA A 15 -4.94 28.47 -17.94
N ARG A 16 -5.54 28.20 -19.11
CA ARG A 16 -5.23 27.01 -19.91
C ARG A 16 -3.79 27.01 -20.43
N ARG A 17 -3.29 28.17 -20.88
CA ARG A 17 -1.88 28.34 -21.29
C ARG A 17 -0.94 28.00 -20.13
N ALA A 18 -1.23 28.50 -18.93
CA ALA A 18 -0.44 28.18 -17.75
C ALA A 18 -0.40 26.68 -17.45
N GLN A 19 -1.54 25.99 -17.46
CA GLN A 19 -1.58 24.53 -17.23
C GLN A 19 -0.70 23.77 -18.23
N ILE A 20 -0.71 24.17 -19.51
CA ILE A 20 0.14 23.57 -20.54
C ILE A 20 1.63 23.85 -20.24
N LEU A 21 1.97 25.10 -19.90
CA LEU A 21 3.34 25.49 -19.56
C LEU A 21 3.87 24.73 -18.33
N ALA A 22 3.04 24.55 -17.29
CA ALA A 22 3.39 23.75 -16.12
C ALA A 22 3.66 22.27 -16.48
N ARG A 23 2.83 21.67 -17.35
CA ARG A 23 3.06 20.30 -17.85
C ARG A 23 4.36 20.18 -18.66
N LEU A 24 4.74 21.23 -19.36
CA LEU A 24 6.02 21.34 -20.07
C LEU A 24 7.19 21.73 -19.15
N ARG A 25 6.97 21.82 -17.83
CA ARG A 25 7.96 22.25 -16.82
C ARG A 25 8.50 23.67 -17.02
N ARG A 26 7.75 24.53 -17.73
CA ARG A 26 8.06 25.96 -17.94
C ARG A 26 7.38 26.79 -16.84
N PHE A 27 7.85 26.64 -15.61
CA PHE A 27 7.13 27.10 -14.42
C PHE A 27 7.04 28.63 -14.29
N GLU A 28 8.10 29.37 -14.64
CA GLU A 28 8.08 30.83 -14.60
C GLU A 28 7.06 31.43 -15.57
N GLU A 29 6.99 30.89 -16.79
CA GLU A 29 6.02 31.33 -17.78
C GLU A 29 4.60 30.92 -17.42
N SER A 30 4.44 29.73 -16.81
CA SER A 30 3.16 29.30 -16.24
C SER A 30 2.68 30.28 -15.18
N LYS A 31 3.57 30.68 -14.26
CA LYS A 31 3.26 31.62 -13.19
C LYS A 31 2.87 32.99 -13.76
N SER A 32 3.65 33.51 -14.70
CA SER A 32 3.34 34.77 -15.39
C SER A 32 1.97 34.74 -16.08
N ALA A 33 1.62 33.62 -16.73
CA ALA A 33 0.31 33.46 -17.34
C ALA A 33 -0.83 33.40 -16.32
N LEU A 34 -0.63 32.77 -15.15
CA LEU A 34 -1.62 32.75 -14.06
C LEU A 34 -1.78 34.11 -13.40
N ASP A 35 -0.70 34.86 -13.20
CA ASP A 35 -0.76 36.21 -12.66
C ASP A 35 -1.58 37.12 -13.58
N GLN A 36 -1.36 37.02 -14.90
CA GLN A 36 -2.18 37.73 -15.90
C GLN A 36 -3.64 37.26 -15.87
N ALA A 37 -3.90 35.95 -15.76
CA ALA A 37 -5.25 35.40 -15.70
C ALA A 37 -6.00 35.93 -14.48
N LYS A 38 -5.33 35.99 -13.33
CA LYS A 38 -5.87 36.48 -12.06
C LYS A 38 -6.20 37.97 -12.11
N VAL A 39 -5.33 38.79 -12.71
CA VAL A 39 -5.63 40.22 -12.94
C VAL A 39 -6.83 40.39 -13.88
N ALA A 40 -6.98 39.51 -14.86
CA ALA A 40 -8.07 39.57 -15.82
C ALA A 40 -9.43 39.15 -15.23
N SER A 41 -9.46 38.17 -14.31
CA SER A 41 -10.69 37.72 -13.65
C SER A 41 -10.41 36.92 -12.39
N GLU A 42 -11.14 37.24 -11.31
CA GLU A 42 -11.28 36.40 -10.12
C GLU A 42 -12.31 35.29 -10.36
N SER A 43 -12.00 34.37 -11.28
CA SER A 43 -12.87 33.23 -11.60
C SER A 43 -12.37 31.94 -10.94
N ASP A 44 -13.30 31.04 -10.64
CA ASP A 44 -13.01 29.72 -10.07
C ASP A 44 -12.07 28.89 -10.96
N GLU A 45 -12.14 29.06 -12.28
CA GLU A 45 -11.26 28.37 -13.23
C GLU A 45 -9.78 28.80 -13.09
N VAL A 46 -9.55 30.09 -12.80
CA VAL A 46 -8.21 30.61 -12.51
C VAL A 46 -7.70 30.05 -11.18
N GLU A 47 -8.56 30.00 -10.15
CA GLU A 47 -8.19 29.44 -8.85
C GLU A 47 -7.92 27.92 -8.92
N LEU A 48 -8.68 27.17 -9.70
CA LEU A 48 -8.37 25.76 -10.00
C LEU A 48 -7.01 25.60 -10.68
N SER A 49 -6.69 26.48 -11.64
CA SER A 49 -5.42 26.43 -12.36
C SER A 49 -4.23 26.78 -11.46
N LEU A 50 -4.41 27.73 -10.54
CA LEU A 50 -3.44 28.04 -9.50
C LEU A 50 -3.23 26.84 -8.57
N ALA A 51 -4.29 26.15 -8.15
CA ALA A 51 -4.17 24.96 -7.32
C ALA A 51 -3.28 23.88 -7.99
N TRP A 52 -3.50 23.60 -9.27
CA TRP A 52 -2.67 22.64 -10.02
C TRP A 52 -1.23 23.11 -10.20
N TYR A 53 -1.01 24.40 -10.40
CA TYR A 53 0.33 24.96 -10.42
C TYR A 53 1.06 24.69 -9.09
N TYR A 54 0.46 25.06 -7.95
CA TYR A 54 1.07 24.82 -6.63
C TYR A 54 1.31 23.34 -6.37
N TYR A 55 0.36 22.47 -6.73
CA TYR A 55 0.54 21.02 -6.63
C TYR A 55 1.73 20.53 -7.45
N SER A 56 1.89 21.02 -8.69
CA SER A 56 3.03 20.66 -9.57
C SER A 56 4.39 21.15 -9.05
N GLN A 57 4.40 22.17 -8.19
CA GLN A 57 5.59 22.69 -7.51
C GLN A 57 5.90 21.96 -6.19
N GLY A 58 5.13 20.92 -5.84
CA GLY A 58 5.26 20.23 -4.56
C GLY A 58 4.63 20.97 -3.37
N ASN A 59 3.97 22.10 -3.59
CA ASN A 59 3.23 22.82 -2.55
C ASN A 59 1.77 22.33 -2.50
N ALA A 60 1.60 21.09 -2.04
CA ALA A 60 0.30 20.43 -2.01
C ALA A 60 -0.66 21.03 -0.95
N GLU A 61 -0.15 21.62 0.14
CA GLU A 61 -0.99 22.31 1.14
C GLU A 61 -1.71 23.51 0.54
N GLU A 62 -0.98 24.38 -0.18
CA GLU A 62 -1.56 25.53 -0.86
C GLU A 62 -2.55 25.10 -1.96
N ALA A 63 -2.23 24.01 -2.69
CA ALA A 63 -3.15 23.43 -3.66
C ALA A 63 -4.48 23.01 -3.02
N VAL A 64 -4.43 22.30 -1.88
CA VAL A 64 -5.63 21.90 -1.13
C VAL A 64 -6.42 23.11 -0.64
N ASN A 65 -5.76 24.13 -0.10
CA ASN A 65 -6.41 25.35 0.37
C ASN A 65 -7.20 26.05 -0.75
N ARG A 66 -6.62 26.14 -1.94
CA ARG A 66 -7.29 26.73 -3.12
C ARG A 66 -8.47 25.89 -3.59
N LEU A 67 -8.30 24.58 -3.72
CA LEU A 67 -9.41 23.69 -4.10
C LEU A 67 -10.57 23.77 -3.10
N ARG A 68 -10.29 23.82 -1.80
CA ARG A 68 -11.30 24.01 -0.76
C ARG A 68 -11.99 25.37 -0.85
N SER A 69 -11.24 26.42 -1.19
CA SER A 69 -11.80 27.76 -1.40
C SER A 69 -12.79 27.76 -2.57
N VAL A 70 -12.39 27.19 -3.72
CA VAL A 70 -13.27 27.03 -4.89
C VAL A 70 -14.53 26.22 -4.52
N ALA A 71 -14.36 25.07 -3.88
CA ALA A 71 -15.48 24.23 -3.45
C ALA A 71 -16.47 24.99 -2.55
N ARG A 72 -15.98 25.77 -1.57
CA ARG A 72 -16.82 26.57 -0.66
C ARG A 72 -17.54 27.72 -1.36
N SER A 73 -16.87 28.40 -2.29
CA SER A 73 -17.47 29.51 -3.03
C SER A 73 -18.67 29.08 -3.89
N LEU A 74 -18.64 27.82 -4.33
CA LEU A 74 -19.65 27.20 -5.19
C LEU A 74 -20.66 26.33 -4.41
N ASP A 75 -20.57 26.27 -3.08
CA ASP A 75 -21.31 25.31 -2.24
C ASP A 75 -22.83 25.52 -2.28
N GLN A 76 -23.29 26.76 -2.51
CA GLN A 76 -24.71 27.08 -2.71
C GLN A 76 -25.26 26.61 -4.07
N ARG A 77 -24.41 26.11 -4.97
CA ARG A 77 -24.76 25.57 -6.29
C ARG A 77 -24.51 24.07 -6.27
N ASP A 78 -25.33 23.34 -5.52
CA ASP A 78 -25.15 21.92 -5.13
C ASP A 78 -24.84 20.95 -6.31
N GLU A 79 -25.10 21.38 -7.55
CA GLU A 79 -24.83 20.63 -8.78
C GLU A 79 -23.62 21.09 -9.61
N SER A 80 -22.84 22.08 -9.16
CA SER A 80 -21.69 22.59 -9.93
C SER A 80 -20.64 21.50 -10.16
N PRO A 81 -20.38 21.09 -11.42
CA PRO A 81 -19.34 20.10 -11.72
C PRO A 81 -17.95 20.55 -11.26
N VAL A 82 -17.71 21.87 -11.26
CA VAL A 82 -16.47 22.51 -10.80
C VAL A 82 -16.31 22.36 -9.29
N ALA A 83 -17.39 22.57 -8.51
CA ALA A 83 -17.36 22.36 -7.06
C ALA A 83 -17.08 20.90 -6.72
N ARG A 84 -17.76 19.97 -7.40
CA ARG A 84 -17.54 18.52 -7.22
C ARG A 84 -16.09 18.15 -7.52
N TYR A 85 -15.56 18.60 -8.66
CA TYR A 85 -14.17 18.40 -9.02
C TYR A 85 -13.21 18.94 -7.94
N ALA A 86 -13.44 20.16 -7.46
CA ALA A 86 -12.61 20.78 -6.44
C ALA A 86 -12.64 20.00 -5.11
N ARG A 87 -13.83 19.57 -4.65
CA ARG A 87 -13.97 18.73 -3.44
C ARG A 87 -13.19 17.43 -3.60
N THR A 88 -13.46 16.66 -4.66
CA THR A 88 -12.80 15.37 -4.92
C THR A 88 -11.28 15.47 -4.91
N TRP A 89 -10.70 16.47 -5.59
CA TRP A 89 -9.25 16.62 -5.62
C TRP A 89 -8.66 17.18 -4.31
N SER A 90 -9.38 18.05 -3.62
CA SER A 90 -8.94 18.54 -2.31
C SER A 90 -8.90 17.43 -1.26
N GLU A 91 -9.87 16.51 -1.33
CA GLU A 91 -9.94 15.32 -0.48
C GLU A 91 -8.82 14.37 -0.85
N ALA A 92 -8.65 14.02 -2.13
CA ALA A 92 -7.60 13.10 -2.56
C ALA A 92 -6.17 13.59 -2.23
N ILE A 93 -5.88 14.88 -2.48
CA ILE A 93 -4.56 15.45 -2.15
C ILE A 93 -4.39 15.56 -0.62
N GLY A 94 -5.43 15.98 0.09
CA GLY A 94 -5.39 16.06 1.55
C GLY A 94 -5.20 14.69 2.21
N GLU A 95 -5.85 13.65 1.69
CA GLU A 95 -5.65 12.26 2.12
C GLU A 95 -4.22 11.80 1.89
N ASN A 96 -3.64 12.10 0.71
CA ASN A 96 -2.25 11.74 0.41
C ASN A 96 -1.26 12.49 1.32
N LEU A 97 -1.48 13.78 1.60
CA LEU A 97 -0.68 14.55 2.55
C LEU A 97 -0.76 14.02 3.98
N ALA A 98 -1.89 13.44 4.34
CA ALA A 98 -2.07 12.79 5.63
C ALA A 98 -1.43 11.40 5.67
N MET A 99 -0.86 10.87 4.59
CA MET A 99 -0.19 9.57 4.58
C MET A 99 1.31 9.70 4.80
N GLU A 100 1.86 8.74 5.53
CA GLU A 100 3.29 8.51 5.70
C GLU A 100 3.65 7.17 5.07
N VAL A 101 4.74 7.17 4.32
CA VAL A 101 5.33 5.97 3.74
C VAL A 101 6.52 5.56 4.57
N TRP A 102 6.45 4.36 5.14
CA TRP A 102 7.56 3.71 5.81
C TRP A 102 8.11 2.61 4.90
N GLU A 103 9.42 2.65 4.64
CA GLU A 103 10.11 1.71 3.74
C GLU A 103 11.30 1.04 4.42
N ASP A 104 11.51 -0.23 4.08
CA ASP A 104 12.70 -0.98 4.49
C ASP A 104 13.23 -1.85 3.35
N HIS A 105 14.35 -1.41 2.78
CA HIS A 105 15.14 -2.12 1.76
C HIS A 105 16.18 -3.06 2.36
N PHE A 106 16.14 -3.30 3.67
CA PHE A 106 17.04 -4.21 4.37
C PHE A 106 18.54 -3.97 4.11
N ASN A 107 18.92 -2.75 3.69
CA ASN A 107 20.23 -2.34 3.19
C ASN A 107 21.23 -2.02 4.31
N ARG A 108 21.25 -2.85 5.34
CA ARG A 108 22.09 -2.69 6.54
C ARG A 108 23.02 -3.87 6.72
N VAL A 109 24.14 -3.62 7.39
CA VAL A 109 25.09 -4.69 7.75
C VAL A 109 24.48 -5.47 8.91
N ALA A 110 24.38 -6.78 8.77
CA ALA A 110 23.88 -7.66 9.82
C ALA A 110 24.80 -7.58 11.05
N SER A 111 24.37 -6.90 12.10
CA SER A 111 25.00 -6.98 13.43
C SER A 111 24.35 -8.12 14.22
N GLY A 112 24.64 -9.37 13.84
CA GLY A 112 24.03 -10.56 14.45
C GLY A 112 22.72 -11.00 13.78
N ARG A 113 21.77 -11.51 14.56
CA ARG A 113 20.45 -12.00 14.09
C ARG A 113 19.35 -10.93 14.05
N ASP A 114 19.64 -9.73 14.55
CA ASP A 114 18.61 -8.70 14.69
C ASP A 114 18.26 -8.08 13.35
N LEU A 115 16.98 -8.17 12.99
CA LEU A 115 16.44 -7.51 11.80
C LEU A 115 16.37 -5.99 11.98
N LEU A 116 16.33 -5.47 13.22
CA LEU A 116 16.21 -4.04 13.54
C LEU A 116 14.93 -3.37 13.00
N ARG A 117 14.78 -2.06 13.24
CA ARG A 117 13.66 -1.22 12.76
C ARG A 117 12.25 -1.69 13.12
N GLY A 118 12.14 -2.42 14.24
CA GLY A 118 10.86 -2.93 14.74
C GLY A 118 10.42 -4.26 14.13
N TRP A 119 11.21 -4.83 13.21
CA TRP A 119 11.02 -6.20 12.75
C TRP A 119 11.37 -7.19 13.84
N LYS A 120 10.57 -8.25 13.91
CA LYS A 120 10.78 -9.35 14.82
C LYS A 120 10.68 -10.67 14.08
N GLU A 121 11.59 -11.57 14.38
CA GLU A 121 11.62 -12.92 13.80
C GLU A 121 10.66 -13.84 14.56
N HIS A 122 9.96 -14.69 13.81
CA HIS A 122 9.22 -15.82 14.35
C HIS A 122 9.49 -17.07 13.51
N ALA A 123 10.46 -17.88 13.96
CA ALA A 123 10.83 -19.15 13.34
C ALA A 123 10.74 -20.29 14.37
N PRO A 124 9.53 -20.73 14.76
CA PRO A 124 9.35 -21.71 15.83
C PRO A 124 9.82 -23.10 15.39
N ALA A 125 11.08 -23.42 15.68
CA ALA A 125 11.70 -24.74 15.47
C ALA A 125 11.45 -25.37 14.07
N SER A 126 11.21 -24.53 13.07
CA SER A 126 10.81 -24.95 11.72
C SER A 126 11.96 -25.53 10.90
N GLY A 127 13.21 -25.43 11.35
CA GLY A 127 14.37 -25.75 10.50
C GLY A 127 14.60 -24.75 9.36
N VAL A 128 13.85 -23.65 9.36
CA VAL A 128 14.03 -22.48 8.49
C VAL A 128 14.77 -21.41 9.28
N SER A 129 15.83 -20.88 8.68
CA SER A 129 16.57 -19.75 9.22
C SER A 129 16.14 -18.46 8.54
N ILE A 130 16.04 -17.37 9.31
CA ILE A 130 15.74 -16.03 8.80
C ILE A 130 16.97 -15.17 9.03
N ASN A 131 17.62 -14.73 7.96
CA ASN A 131 18.87 -13.98 8.05
C ASN A 131 18.86 -12.78 7.12
N LEU A 132 19.51 -11.70 7.56
CA LEU A 132 19.79 -10.56 6.70
C LEU A 132 21.01 -10.87 5.81
N LEU A 133 20.80 -10.96 4.49
CA LEU A 133 21.84 -11.29 3.51
C LEU A 133 21.71 -10.38 2.29
N GLN A 134 22.79 -9.70 1.91
CA GLN A 134 22.88 -8.96 0.63
C GLN A 134 21.70 -7.98 0.41
N ASN A 135 21.40 -7.14 1.40
CA ASN A 135 20.30 -6.17 1.37
C ASN A 135 18.90 -6.79 1.29
N ARG A 136 18.71 -8.02 1.74
CA ARG A 136 17.38 -8.65 1.82
C ARG A 136 17.28 -9.57 3.04
N VAL A 137 16.07 -9.90 3.44
CA VAL A 137 15.83 -10.98 4.39
C VAL A 137 15.69 -12.29 3.63
N ALA A 138 16.52 -13.27 3.97
CA ALA A 138 16.49 -14.60 3.39
C ALA A 138 15.90 -15.60 4.39
N PHE A 139 14.82 -16.26 3.98
CA PHE A 139 14.27 -17.44 4.61
C PHE A 139 14.86 -18.65 3.90
N ALA A 140 15.70 -19.41 4.60
CA ALA A 140 16.38 -20.56 4.00
C ALA A 140 16.42 -21.74 4.97
N GLY A 141 16.09 -22.93 4.48
CA GLY A 141 16.17 -24.15 5.27
C GLY A 141 15.25 -25.26 4.79
N THR A 142 15.02 -26.25 5.65
CA THR A 142 14.10 -27.36 5.40
C THR A 142 13.07 -27.38 6.51
N GLN A 143 11.79 -27.41 6.15
CA GLN A 143 10.71 -27.41 7.12
C GLN A 143 10.73 -28.72 7.95
N ARG A 144 10.80 -28.60 9.27
CA ARG A 144 10.88 -29.72 10.23
C ARG A 144 9.60 -29.95 11.02
N GLN A 145 8.66 -29.00 10.97
CA GLN A 145 7.41 -29.06 11.74
C GLN A 145 6.24 -28.56 10.89
N THR A 146 5.05 -29.10 11.08
CA THR A 146 3.82 -28.57 10.47
C THR A 146 3.19 -27.48 11.34
N GLY A 147 2.25 -26.72 10.76
CA GLY A 147 1.40 -25.81 11.52
C GLY A 147 1.88 -24.38 11.41
N THR A 148 2.92 -23.99 12.14
CA THR A 148 3.30 -22.57 12.28
C THR A 148 4.21 -22.10 11.14
N PRO A 149 3.85 -21.02 10.43
CA PRO A 149 4.71 -20.46 9.40
C PRO A 149 5.94 -19.79 10.01
N SER A 150 7.04 -19.77 9.27
CA SER A 150 8.19 -18.91 9.60
C SER A 150 7.90 -17.51 9.08
N SER A 151 8.09 -16.48 9.90
CA SER A 151 7.72 -15.11 9.54
C SER A 151 8.66 -14.05 10.11
N ILE A 152 8.61 -12.88 9.47
CA ILE A 152 9.04 -11.61 10.06
C ILE A 152 7.80 -10.76 10.28
N ILE A 153 7.77 -10.08 11.42
CA ILE A 153 6.56 -9.44 11.94
C ILE A 153 6.85 -7.98 12.24
N GLN A 154 5.90 -7.12 11.87
CA GLN A 154 5.89 -5.72 12.21
C GLN A 154 4.53 -5.28 12.75
N GLN A 155 4.52 -4.53 13.85
CA GLN A 155 3.29 -4.06 14.48
C GLN A 155 2.97 -2.63 14.06
N ARG A 156 1.69 -2.35 13.75
CA ARG A 156 1.19 -1.03 13.33
C ARG A 156 -0.21 -0.77 13.86
N SER A 157 -0.53 0.49 14.13
CA SER A 157 -1.88 0.91 14.50
C SER A 157 -2.89 0.59 13.40
N ALA A 158 -3.94 -0.18 13.71
CA ALA A 158 -5.00 -0.48 12.75
C ALA A 158 -5.77 0.78 12.32
N LYS A 159 -5.85 1.78 13.21
CA LYS A 159 -6.53 3.05 12.94
C LYS A 159 -5.83 3.84 11.84
N ALA A 160 -4.49 3.85 11.88
CA ALA A 160 -3.66 4.57 10.93
C ALA A 160 -3.37 3.77 9.65
N PHE A 161 -3.43 2.44 9.69
CA PHE A 161 -3.05 1.58 8.58
C PHE A 161 -3.79 1.90 7.26
N VAL A 162 -3.05 1.86 6.14
CA VAL A 162 -3.56 2.03 4.77
C VAL A 162 -3.18 0.82 3.92
N SER A 163 -1.90 0.52 3.78
CA SER A 163 -1.43 -0.61 2.98
C SER A 163 -0.10 -1.20 3.47
N PHE A 164 0.17 -2.43 3.05
CA PHE A 164 1.39 -3.19 3.31
C PHE A 164 1.75 -4.01 2.09
N GLU A 165 2.98 -3.86 1.60
CA GLU A 165 3.54 -4.58 0.48
C GLU A 165 4.96 -5.06 0.81
N ALA A 166 5.35 -6.20 0.26
CA ALA A 166 6.71 -6.70 0.32
C ALA A 166 7.11 -7.29 -1.05
N ALA A 167 8.35 -7.03 -1.48
CA ALA A 167 8.91 -7.69 -2.65
C ALA A 167 9.40 -9.08 -2.26
N LEU A 168 8.76 -10.12 -2.81
CA LEU A 168 9.10 -11.51 -2.54
C LEU A 168 9.86 -12.09 -3.73
N SER A 169 10.99 -12.74 -3.48
CA SER A 169 11.80 -13.43 -4.48
C SER A 169 11.74 -14.94 -4.24
N CYS A 170 10.95 -15.64 -5.06
CA CYS A 170 10.83 -17.10 -5.06
C CYS A 170 10.46 -17.60 -6.47
N ARG A 171 10.57 -18.92 -6.72
CA ARG A 171 10.17 -19.53 -7.99
C ARG A 171 8.68 -19.90 -7.96
N PRO A 172 8.00 -19.88 -9.12
CA PRO A 172 6.57 -20.22 -9.21
C PRO A 172 6.22 -21.59 -8.65
N ARG A 173 7.10 -22.59 -8.81
CA ARG A 173 6.82 -23.98 -8.43
C ARG A 173 7.62 -24.46 -7.23
N ASP A 174 8.12 -23.54 -6.41
CA ASP A 174 8.68 -23.96 -5.13
C ASP A 174 7.60 -24.62 -4.27
N GLU A 175 7.96 -25.68 -3.55
CA GLU A 175 7.04 -26.53 -2.77
C GLU A 175 6.61 -25.90 -1.43
N TYR A 176 6.51 -24.57 -1.42
CA TYR A 176 6.09 -23.79 -0.26
C TYR A 176 5.20 -22.61 -0.66
N THR A 177 4.43 -22.18 0.32
CA THR A 177 3.62 -20.98 0.30
C THR A 177 4.45 -19.80 0.81
N ALA A 178 4.42 -18.66 0.13
CA ALA A 178 5.08 -17.44 0.58
C ALA A 178 4.20 -16.22 0.33
N GLY A 179 4.10 -15.33 1.31
CA GLY A 179 3.16 -14.24 1.21
C GLY A 179 3.24 -13.21 2.31
N VAL A 180 2.21 -12.37 2.36
CA VAL A 180 2.02 -11.35 3.38
C VAL A 180 0.67 -11.50 4.06
N ALA A 181 0.57 -11.05 5.31
CA ALA A 181 -0.68 -11.06 6.05
C ALA A 181 -0.85 -9.82 6.93
N ALA A 182 -2.11 -9.42 7.10
CA ALA A 182 -2.53 -8.48 8.13
C ALA A 182 -3.38 -9.25 9.14
N LEU A 183 -2.92 -9.33 10.38
CA LEU A 183 -3.49 -10.19 11.41
C LEU A 183 -3.85 -9.37 12.66
N ARG A 184 -4.95 -9.77 13.30
CA ARG A 184 -5.40 -9.24 14.59
C ARG A 184 -5.44 -10.36 15.61
N PHE A 185 -4.94 -10.09 16.81
CA PHE A 185 -4.85 -11.06 17.91
C PHE A 185 -5.71 -10.59 19.08
N THR A 186 -6.73 -11.37 19.46
CA THR A 186 -7.67 -10.95 20.52
C THR A 186 -8.13 -12.03 21.50
N GLY A 187 -7.43 -13.17 21.63
CA GLY A 187 -7.97 -14.29 22.41
C GLY A 187 -6.96 -15.23 23.03
N ARG A 188 -7.48 -16.10 23.91
CA ARG A 188 -6.79 -17.28 24.42
C ARG A 188 -6.70 -18.35 23.31
N ARG A 189 -5.66 -19.18 23.40
CA ARG A 189 -5.29 -20.25 22.46
C ARG A 189 -6.50 -20.97 21.85
N GLY A 190 -6.65 -20.90 20.53
CA GLY A 190 -7.52 -21.76 19.73
C GLY A 190 -6.71 -22.91 19.15
N GLU A 191 -7.25 -24.13 19.16
CA GLU A 191 -6.51 -25.34 18.75
C GLU A 191 -6.19 -25.42 17.26
N GLN A 192 -6.89 -24.66 16.40
CA GLN A 192 -6.81 -24.81 14.94
C GLN A 192 -6.07 -23.67 14.22
N ASN A 193 -5.67 -22.62 14.92
CA ASN A 193 -4.99 -21.48 14.29
C ASN A 193 -3.47 -21.54 14.49
N PRO A 194 -2.68 -21.77 13.43
CA PRO A 194 -1.23 -21.77 13.54
C PRO A 194 -0.62 -20.38 13.70
N PHE A 195 -1.38 -19.31 13.47
CA PHE A 195 -0.92 -17.94 13.64
C PHE A 195 -1.08 -17.54 15.11
N VAL A 196 0.01 -17.76 15.85
CA VAL A 196 0.15 -17.41 17.26
C VAL A 196 1.06 -16.19 17.36
N ASP A 197 0.65 -15.20 18.13
CA ASP A 197 1.45 -14.02 18.45
C ASP A 197 2.66 -14.45 19.28
N PRO A 198 3.89 -14.32 18.77
CA PRO A 198 5.09 -14.68 19.52
C PRO A 198 5.30 -13.85 20.80
N PHE A 199 4.57 -12.75 20.99
CA PHE A 199 4.74 -11.87 22.15
C PHE A 199 3.75 -12.12 23.26
N SER A 200 2.60 -12.73 22.96
CA SER A 200 1.50 -12.89 23.91
C SER A 200 0.89 -14.28 23.95
N ASP A 201 1.34 -15.19 23.09
CA ASP A 201 0.72 -16.50 22.83
C ASP A 201 -0.77 -16.44 22.43
N ALA A 202 -1.26 -15.24 22.09
CA ALA A 202 -2.60 -15.06 21.58
C ALA A 202 -2.71 -15.66 20.18
N VAL A 203 -3.85 -16.23 19.84
CA VAL A 203 -4.13 -16.66 18.47
C VAL A 203 -4.74 -15.52 17.65
N ALA A 204 -4.45 -15.51 16.35
CA ALA A 204 -5.07 -14.56 15.45
C ALA A 204 -6.59 -14.82 15.43
N THR A 205 -7.38 -13.81 15.76
CA THR A 205 -8.84 -13.90 15.70
C THR A 205 -9.37 -13.57 14.33
N ASP A 206 -8.73 -12.61 13.66
CA ASP A 206 -9.14 -12.14 12.35
C ASP A 206 -7.90 -11.85 11.51
N GLY A 207 -7.98 -12.12 10.21
CA GLY A 207 -6.80 -12.05 9.36
C GLY A 207 -7.12 -12.12 7.87
N LEU A 208 -6.31 -11.44 7.09
CA LEU A 208 -6.25 -11.59 5.64
C LEU A 208 -4.83 -11.99 5.27
N LEU A 209 -4.70 -13.12 4.59
CA LEU A 209 -3.45 -13.64 4.10
C LEU A 209 -3.51 -13.70 2.59
N VAL A 210 -2.49 -13.20 1.93
CA VAL A 210 -2.29 -13.37 0.48
C VAL A 210 -0.93 -14.01 0.25
N ALA A 211 -0.86 -14.99 -0.64
CA ALA A 211 0.38 -15.70 -0.92
C ALA A 211 0.44 -16.25 -2.34
N LYS A 212 1.67 -16.53 -2.76
CA LYS A 212 1.97 -17.52 -3.78
C LYS A 212 1.78 -18.92 -3.19
N THR A 213 0.98 -19.77 -3.83
CA THR A 213 0.80 -21.19 -3.45
C THR A 213 1.89 -22.08 -4.06
N PRO A 214 2.07 -23.34 -3.61
CA PRO A 214 3.03 -24.27 -4.21
C PRO A 214 2.84 -24.48 -5.72
N GLU A 215 1.60 -24.36 -6.22
CA GLU A 215 1.26 -24.48 -7.65
C GLU A 215 1.56 -23.19 -8.45
N GLY A 216 2.09 -22.16 -7.80
CA GLY A 216 2.44 -20.88 -8.40
C GLY A 216 1.26 -19.96 -8.68
N ARG A 217 0.12 -20.21 -8.03
CA ARG A 217 -1.05 -19.32 -8.11
C ARG A 217 -0.94 -18.24 -7.04
N ILE A 218 -1.52 -17.07 -7.32
CA ILE A 218 -1.80 -16.11 -6.25
C ILE A 218 -3.13 -16.49 -5.63
N ALA A 219 -3.16 -16.60 -4.30
CA ALA A 219 -4.35 -16.94 -3.55
C ALA A 219 -4.43 -16.14 -2.26
N TYR A 220 -5.63 -16.05 -1.70
CA TYR A 220 -5.86 -15.51 -0.38
C TYR A 220 -6.63 -16.47 0.51
N ARG A 221 -6.55 -16.28 1.81
CA ARG A 221 -7.43 -16.94 2.78
C ARG A 221 -7.70 -16.01 3.95
N LEU A 222 -8.79 -16.28 4.64
CA LEU A 222 -9.23 -15.50 5.78
C LEU A 222 -8.96 -16.26 7.07
N ILE A 223 -8.74 -15.50 8.14
CA ILE A 223 -8.96 -15.97 9.50
C ILE A 223 -10.20 -15.24 10.00
N GLU A 224 -11.20 -15.98 10.46
CA GLU A 224 -12.42 -15.42 11.02
C GLU A 224 -12.73 -16.15 12.33
N ARG A 225 -12.85 -15.41 13.44
CA ARG A 225 -13.14 -15.98 14.77
C ARG A 225 -12.17 -17.10 15.18
N ASN A 226 -10.88 -16.96 14.85
CA ASN A 226 -9.81 -17.95 15.03
C ASN A 226 -9.86 -19.16 14.08
N GLU A 227 -10.78 -19.22 13.13
CA GLU A 227 -10.83 -20.32 12.16
C GLU A 227 -10.06 -19.94 10.90
N LEU A 228 -9.14 -20.81 10.48
CA LEU A 228 -8.34 -20.61 9.27
C LEU A 228 -9.09 -21.15 8.05
N GLY A 229 -9.48 -20.25 7.16
CA GLY A 229 -10.15 -20.58 5.91
C GLY A 229 -9.25 -21.29 4.89
N ARG A 230 -9.88 -21.78 3.83
CA ARG A 230 -9.19 -22.37 2.68
C ARG A 230 -8.61 -21.30 1.75
N TRP A 231 -7.55 -21.64 1.04
CA TRP A 231 -7.01 -20.80 -0.03
C TRP A 231 -8.01 -20.66 -1.18
N GLN A 232 -8.22 -19.43 -1.60
CA GLN A 232 -9.04 -19.03 -2.75
C GLN A 232 -8.11 -18.41 -3.79
N SER A 233 -7.99 -19.05 -4.95
CA SER A 233 -7.13 -18.55 -6.04
C SER A 233 -7.74 -17.31 -6.68
N ILE A 234 -6.90 -16.32 -7.01
CA ILE A 234 -7.28 -15.19 -7.84
C ILE A 234 -7.21 -15.64 -9.30
N GLU A 235 -8.32 -15.50 -10.02
CA GLU A 235 -8.42 -15.98 -11.40
C GLU A 235 -7.44 -15.26 -12.33
N GLY A 236 -6.84 -16.01 -13.25
CA GLY A 236 -5.89 -15.47 -14.24
C GLY A 236 -4.52 -15.06 -13.70
N LEU A 237 -4.30 -15.08 -12.38
CA LEU A 237 -3.07 -14.57 -11.78
C LEU A 237 -2.11 -15.68 -11.33
N ARG A 238 -0.86 -15.58 -11.77
CA ARG A 238 0.21 -16.52 -11.45
C ARG A 238 1.49 -15.80 -11.09
N TRP A 239 2.33 -16.47 -10.30
CA TRP A 239 3.69 -16.03 -10.06
C TRP A 239 4.50 -16.10 -11.37
N PRO A 240 5.26 -15.07 -11.74
CA PRO A 240 5.98 -15.02 -13.00
C PRO A 240 7.15 -16.00 -13.02
N ASP A 241 7.40 -16.56 -14.20
CA ASP A 241 8.52 -17.46 -14.43
C ASP A 241 9.87 -16.76 -14.22
N PRO A 242 10.91 -17.48 -13.78
CA PRO A 242 12.25 -16.94 -13.63
C PRO A 242 12.78 -16.33 -14.93
N GLN A 243 13.43 -15.17 -14.86
CA GLN A 243 14.17 -14.59 -15.98
C GLN A 243 15.65 -14.96 -15.84
N ASP A 244 16.24 -15.49 -16.91
CA ASP A 244 17.64 -15.97 -16.92
C ASP A 244 17.94 -16.98 -15.79
N GLY A 245 16.94 -17.80 -15.44
CA GLY A 245 17.03 -18.79 -14.37
C GLY A 245 17.01 -18.23 -12.94
N LYS A 246 16.86 -16.91 -12.79
CA LYS A 246 16.81 -16.23 -11.49
C LYS A 246 15.36 -15.90 -11.10
N PRO A 247 14.96 -16.16 -9.84
CA PRO A 247 13.67 -15.70 -9.32
C PRO A 247 13.54 -14.19 -9.51
N GLN A 248 12.38 -13.74 -9.99
CA GLN A 248 12.05 -12.33 -10.03
C GLN A 248 11.36 -11.92 -8.72
N ALA A 249 11.78 -10.79 -8.17
CA ALA A 249 11.09 -10.17 -7.04
C ALA A 249 9.72 -9.65 -7.50
N GLN A 250 8.66 -9.95 -6.76
CA GLN A 250 7.31 -9.45 -7.03
C GLN A 250 6.71 -8.83 -5.78
N ASN A 251 6.13 -7.65 -5.94
CA ASN A 251 5.42 -6.99 -4.85
C ASN A 251 4.09 -7.68 -4.62
N LEU A 252 3.90 -8.19 -3.40
CA LEU A 252 2.65 -8.75 -2.95
C LEU A 252 2.19 -7.97 -1.72
N GLY A 253 0.90 -7.62 -1.67
CA GLY A 253 0.41 -6.73 -0.64
C GLY A 253 -1.08 -6.75 -0.38
N LEU A 254 -1.45 -5.94 0.60
CA LEU A 254 -2.81 -5.74 1.08
C LEU A 254 -3.03 -4.23 1.27
N ALA A 255 -4.20 -3.74 0.88
CA ALA A 255 -4.61 -2.36 1.14
C ALA A 255 -6.05 -2.32 1.64
N ILE A 256 -6.34 -1.35 2.52
CA ILE A 256 -7.72 -1.06 2.91
C ILE A 256 -8.39 -0.26 1.80
N GLU A 257 -9.53 -0.74 1.33
CA GLU A 257 -10.40 0.00 0.39
C GLU A 257 -11.44 0.82 1.14
N ASP A 258 -12.15 0.21 2.09
CA ASP A 258 -13.08 0.91 2.97
C ASP A 258 -12.91 0.39 4.41
N ALA A 259 -12.28 1.21 5.24
CA ALA A 259 -11.99 0.89 6.65
C ALA A 259 -13.26 0.77 7.50
N LYS A 260 -14.36 1.46 7.12
CA LYS A 260 -15.64 1.40 7.85
C LYS A 260 -16.37 0.10 7.55
N LYS A 261 -16.31 -0.37 6.30
CA LYS A 261 -16.88 -1.66 5.88
C LYS A 261 -15.94 -2.85 6.17
N GLY A 262 -14.68 -2.59 6.49
CA GLY A 262 -13.67 -3.64 6.65
C GLY A 262 -13.37 -4.34 5.32
N THR A 263 -13.37 -3.60 4.21
CA THR A 263 -13.06 -4.15 2.88
C THR A 263 -11.63 -3.86 2.48
N TRP A 264 -11.00 -4.86 1.87
CA TRP A 264 -9.59 -4.91 1.56
C TRP A 264 -9.36 -5.29 0.09
N ARG A 265 -8.28 -4.78 -0.48
CA ARG A 265 -7.77 -5.13 -1.81
C ARG A 265 -6.48 -5.91 -1.66
N ILE A 266 -6.30 -6.89 -2.54
CA ILE A 266 -5.02 -7.55 -2.74
C ILE A 266 -4.23 -6.75 -3.77
N LEU A 267 -2.95 -6.55 -3.50
CA LEU A 267 -2.02 -5.89 -4.39
C LEU A 267 -1.04 -6.91 -4.97
N PHE A 268 -0.83 -6.86 -6.28
CA PHE A 268 0.20 -7.62 -6.98
C PHE A 268 0.90 -6.72 -7.99
N GLY A 269 2.23 -6.61 -7.89
CA GLY A 269 2.99 -5.63 -8.68
C GLY A 269 2.58 -4.17 -8.40
N GLY A 270 2.10 -3.89 -7.18
CA GLY A 270 1.58 -2.57 -6.79
C GLY A 270 0.21 -2.22 -7.36
N GLN A 271 -0.48 -3.15 -8.03
CA GLN A 271 -1.81 -2.94 -8.59
C GLN A 271 -2.87 -3.77 -7.86
N PRO A 272 -4.07 -3.23 -7.62
CA PRO A 272 -5.20 -4.02 -7.11
C PRO A 272 -5.56 -5.17 -8.05
N VAL A 273 -5.72 -6.37 -7.50
CA VAL A 273 -6.14 -7.56 -8.24
C VAL A 273 -7.31 -8.24 -7.57
N GLY A 274 -8.21 -8.80 -8.39
CA GLY A 274 -9.45 -9.42 -7.91
C GLY A 274 -10.46 -8.43 -7.33
N GLU A 275 -11.54 -8.98 -6.80
CA GLU A 275 -12.60 -8.23 -6.15
C GLU A 275 -12.21 -7.82 -4.71
N PRO A 276 -12.81 -6.74 -4.18
CA PRO A 276 -12.72 -6.40 -2.77
C PRO A 276 -13.10 -7.58 -1.86
N ILE A 277 -12.36 -7.74 -0.76
CA ILE A 277 -12.59 -8.80 0.23
C ILE A 277 -13.05 -8.16 1.53
N GLU A 278 -14.24 -8.53 2.00
CA GLU A 278 -14.74 -8.13 3.31
C GLU A 278 -14.09 -8.99 4.40
N VAL A 279 -13.46 -8.34 5.37
CA VAL A 279 -12.89 -8.96 6.57
C VAL A 279 -13.36 -8.17 7.78
N LYS A 280 -14.52 -8.55 8.32
CA LYS A 280 -15.23 -7.82 9.38
C LYS A 280 -14.35 -7.49 10.59
N GLY A 281 -13.44 -8.40 10.93
CA GLY A 281 -12.51 -8.21 12.04
C GLY A 281 -11.31 -7.31 11.74
N LEU A 282 -11.05 -6.93 10.50
CA LEU A 282 -9.93 -6.05 10.14
C LEU A 282 -10.36 -4.64 9.73
N GLY A 283 -11.58 -4.23 10.06
CA GLY A 283 -12.00 -2.82 9.93
C GLY A 283 -11.31 -1.89 10.92
N ARG A 284 -11.77 -0.63 11.00
CA ARG A 284 -11.24 0.35 11.98
C ARG A 284 -11.29 -0.21 13.40
N SER A 285 -10.13 -0.31 14.02
CA SER A 285 -9.97 -0.79 15.39
C SER A 285 -8.97 0.07 16.13
N SER A 286 -9.09 0.14 17.46
CA SER A 286 -8.08 0.72 18.36
C SER A 286 -6.94 -0.24 18.66
N ARG A 287 -7.06 -1.52 18.28
CA ARG A 287 -6.01 -2.53 18.47
C ARG A 287 -5.06 -2.52 17.28
N ASP A 288 -3.80 -2.85 17.54
CA ASP A 288 -2.80 -2.93 16.48
C ASP A 288 -3.03 -4.13 15.55
N LEU A 289 -2.56 -3.98 14.32
CA LEU A 289 -2.33 -5.07 13.39
C LEU A 289 -0.91 -5.57 13.53
N GLN A 290 -0.74 -6.87 13.38
CA GLN A 290 0.56 -7.43 13.01
C GLN A 290 0.58 -7.68 11.50
N LEU A 291 1.60 -7.13 10.87
CA LEU A 291 1.93 -7.28 9.47
C LEU A 291 3.01 -8.34 9.34
N TRP A 292 2.70 -9.43 8.66
CA TRP A 292 3.58 -10.59 8.55
C TRP A 292 4.07 -10.72 7.12
N VAL A 293 5.36 -10.92 6.92
CA VAL A 293 5.87 -11.63 5.73
C VAL A 293 6.17 -13.06 6.17
N PHE A 294 5.61 -14.05 5.49
CA PHE A 294 5.64 -15.42 5.97
C PHE A 294 5.92 -16.44 4.86
N THR A 295 6.38 -17.61 5.30
CA THR A 295 6.54 -18.79 4.47
C THR A 295 6.12 -20.05 5.22
N GLN A 296 5.58 -21.03 4.49
CA GLN A 296 5.13 -22.30 5.02
C GLN A 296 5.26 -23.40 3.98
N ALA A 297 5.84 -24.53 4.35
CA ALA A 297 5.96 -25.72 3.52
C ALA A 297 5.46 -26.97 4.26
N GLU A 298 5.32 -28.07 3.53
CA GLU A 298 5.19 -29.39 4.15
C GLU A 298 6.52 -29.82 4.78
N ILE A 299 6.49 -30.80 5.69
CA ILE A 299 7.72 -31.35 6.29
C ILE A 299 8.67 -31.86 5.19
N ASP A 300 9.97 -31.67 5.41
CA ASP A 300 11.08 -32.03 4.52
C ASP A 300 11.15 -31.23 3.20
N LYS A 301 10.26 -30.25 3.01
CA LYS A 301 10.34 -29.33 1.87
C LYS A 301 11.32 -28.20 2.15
N ARG A 302 12.09 -27.85 1.10
CA ARG A 302 13.08 -26.77 1.15
C ARG A 302 12.41 -25.42 0.92
N ILE A 303 12.81 -24.43 1.72
CA ILE A 303 12.42 -23.02 1.57
C ILE A 303 13.66 -22.22 1.14
N ASP A 304 13.47 -21.33 0.16
CA ASP A 304 14.45 -20.36 -0.33
C ASP A 304 13.73 -19.08 -0.79
N LEU A 305 13.29 -18.27 0.18
CA LEU A 305 12.55 -17.04 -0.06
C LEU A 305 13.42 -15.83 0.28
N GLY A 306 13.56 -14.90 -0.67
CA GLY A 306 14.08 -13.56 -0.42
C GLY A 306 12.94 -12.56 -0.20
N VAL A 307 13.15 -11.61 0.72
CA VAL A 307 12.21 -10.51 1.01
C VAL A 307 12.98 -9.20 1.01
N ASP A 308 12.49 -8.24 0.25
CA ASP A 308 13.06 -6.89 0.14
C ASP A 308 11.94 -5.84 -0.06
N ASP A 309 12.31 -4.57 -0.18
CA ASP A 309 11.45 -3.43 -0.55
C ASP A 309 10.11 -3.43 0.19
N VAL A 310 10.15 -3.61 1.50
CA VAL A 310 8.91 -3.59 2.29
C VAL A 310 8.41 -2.16 2.39
N ARG A 311 7.15 -1.97 2.04
CA ARG A 311 6.46 -0.68 2.10
C ARG A 311 5.22 -0.79 2.97
N ILE A 312 5.09 0.11 3.93
CA ILE A 312 3.91 0.27 4.77
C ILE A 312 3.44 1.70 4.65
N VAL A 313 2.16 1.89 4.35
CA VAL A 313 1.54 3.20 4.31
C VAL A 313 0.60 3.33 5.50
N THR A 314 0.78 4.40 6.27
CA THR A 314 -0.07 4.77 7.41
C THR A 314 -0.59 6.19 7.21
N ARG A 315 -1.63 6.55 7.94
CA ARG A 315 -2.07 7.95 8.11
C ARG A 315 -1.36 8.55 9.32
N ASN A 316 -0.99 9.81 9.23
CA ASN A 316 -0.59 10.62 10.36
C ASN A 316 -1.78 10.72 11.32
N ASP A 317 -1.58 10.30 12.57
CA ASP A 317 -2.57 10.39 13.65
C ASP A 317 -2.64 11.81 14.24
#